data_AF-A0A7X8W251-F1
#
_entry.id   AF-A0A7X8W251-F1
#
_cell.length_a   1.000
_cell.length_b   1.000
_cell.length_c   1.000
_cell.angle_alpha   90.00
_cell.angle_beta   90.00
_cell.angle_gamma   90.00
#
_symmetry.space_group_name_H-M   'P 1'
#
loop_
_entity.id
_entity.type
_entity.pdbx_description
1 polymer ?
#
loop_
_entity_poly.entity_id
_entity_poly.type
_entity_poly.pdbx_seq_one_letter_code
_entity_poly.pdbx_strand_id
1 'polypeptide(L)'
;YPENNSAPVKLEVKEFAFAANMISETEYAQFVKANPEWSLSNLSYLVENNLVDENYLQGINLNAPSALPIRNISYKAALAYCEYLSKESGLTYRLPTEAEWEVVANSTQEKGYSTSLLTLSLLTDTPSSVMGGLWEYTSTYYLPFSRLSDYNEAQRIAKEYKVDDIVIKGGSYINTSSVIKKEDVGVTKQYQTSPYVGIRLVVEK
;
A
#
# COMPACT_ATOMS: atom_id res chain seq x y z
N TYR A 1 -13.65 -1.95 -31.86
CA TYR A 1 -13.49 -2.04 -30.40
C TYR A 1 -13.33 -0.63 -29.88
N PRO A 2 -14.04 -0.20 -28.82
CA PRO A 2 -13.79 1.13 -28.26
C PRO A 2 -12.33 1.22 -27.83
N GLU A 3 -11.66 2.32 -28.16
CA GLU A 3 -10.23 2.55 -27.88
C GLU A 3 -9.93 2.68 -26.37
N ASN A 4 -10.98 2.79 -25.54
CA ASN A 4 -10.85 2.96 -24.11
C ASN A 4 -11.95 2.15 -23.40
N ASN A 5 -11.55 1.09 -22.67
CA ASN A 5 -12.42 0.38 -21.72
C ASN A 5 -12.40 1.09 -20.34
N SER A 6 -12.44 2.42 -20.33
CA SER A 6 -12.43 3.20 -19.10
C SER A 6 -13.85 3.46 -18.59
N ALA A 7 -14.07 3.17 -17.31
CA ALA A 7 -15.32 3.48 -16.60
C ALA A 7 -14.98 4.43 -15.44
N PRO A 8 -14.85 5.74 -15.70
CA PRO A 8 -14.50 6.71 -14.67
C PRO A 8 -15.64 6.86 -13.67
N VAL A 9 -15.28 6.96 -12.38
CA VAL A 9 -16.22 7.22 -11.29
C VAL A 9 -15.88 8.58 -10.69
N LYS A 10 -16.89 9.41 -10.44
CA LYS A 10 -16.71 10.68 -9.72
C LYS A 10 -16.76 10.41 -8.22
N LEU A 11 -15.67 10.72 -7.52
CA LEU A 11 -15.54 10.53 -6.07
C LEU A 11 -15.20 11.86 -5.40
N GLU A 12 -15.65 12.01 -4.15
CA GLU A 12 -15.24 13.09 -3.26
C GLU A 12 -14.08 12.58 -2.40
N VAL A 13 -12.97 13.31 -2.42
CA VAL A 13 -11.78 12.99 -1.62
C VAL A 13 -11.61 14.08 -0.58
N LYS A 14 -11.68 13.70 0.71
CA LYS A 14 -11.45 14.62 1.83
C LYS A 14 -9.99 15.06 1.87
N GLU A 15 -9.68 16.10 2.63
CA GLU A 15 -8.29 16.50 2.83
C GLU A 15 -7.49 15.43 3.59
N PHE A 16 -6.25 15.21 3.17
CA PHE A 16 -5.32 14.26 3.78
C PHE A 16 -3.88 14.75 3.65
N ALA A 17 -2.99 14.21 4.48
CA ALA A 17 -1.55 14.26 4.24
C ALA A 17 -1.08 12.90 3.71
N PHE A 18 -0.15 12.90 2.76
CA PHE A 18 0.37 11.69 2.11
C PHE A 18 1.88 11.61 2.31
N ALA A 19 2.37 10.45 2.75
CA ALA A 19 3.79 10.31 3.08
C ALA A 19 4.70 10.54 1.85
N ALA A 20 5.77 11.31 2.06
CA ALA A 20 6.71 11.63 0.98
C ALA A 20 7.45 10.38 0.45
N ASN A 21 7.72 9.43 1.34
CA ASN A 21 8.39 8.16 1.04
C ASN A 21 7.53 6.98 1.53
N MET A 22 7.78 5.80 0.98
CA MET A 22 7.28 4.55 1.54
C MET A 22 7.90 4.30 2.91
N ILE A 23 7.22 3.51 3.74
CA ILE A 23 7.77 3.06 5.02
C ILE A 23 9.00 2.21 4.76
N SER A 24 10.08 2.47 5.49
CA SER A 24 11.35 1.77 5.38
C SER A 24 11.40 0.51 6.24
N GLU A 25 12.33 -0.40 5.93
CA GLU A 25 12.67 -1.54 6.78
C GLU A 25 13.05 -1.09 8.21
N THR A 26 13.70 0.08 8.35
CA THR A 26 14.08 0.65 9.65
C THR A 26 12.86 1.04 10.48
N GLU A 27 11.91 1.77 9.89
CA GLU A 27 10.67 2.17 10.56
C GLU A 27 9.81 0.96 10.93
N TYR A 28 9.72 -0.03 10.03
CA TYR A 28 8.96 -1.25 10.31
C TYR A 28 9.63 -2.13 11.39
N ALA A 29 10.96 -2.18 11.45
CA ALA A 29 11.68 -2.90 12.50
C ALA A 29 11.40 -2.32 13.90
N GLN A 30 11.20 -1.00 14.02
CA GLN A 30 10.78 -0.38 15.27
C GLN A 30 9.38 -0.83 15.69
N PHE A 31 8.45 -0.94 14.74
CA PHE A 31 7.13 -1.50 15.00
C PHE A 31 7.20 -2.94 15.50
N VAL A 32 7.95 -3.82 14.84
CA VAL A 32 8.08 -5.23 15.27
C VAL A 32 8.75 -5.33 16.65
N LYS A 33 9.71 -4.45 16.95
CA LYS A 33 10.33 -4.39 18.29
C LYS A 33 9.33 -3.97 19.38
N ALA A 34 8.44 -3.03 19.08
CA ALA A 34 7.40 -2.58 20.01
C ALA A 34 6.22 -3.56 20.11
N ASN A 35 6.00 -4.37 19.07
CA ASN A 35 4.88 -5.31 18.94
C ASN A 35 5.43 -6.72 18.56
N PRO A 36 6.05 -7.45 19.51
CA PRO A 36 6.68 -8.74 19.23
C PRO A 36 5.75 -9.83 18.69
N GLU A 37 4.43 -9.67 18.81
CA GLU A 37 3.45 -10.55 18.17
C GLU A 37 3.53 -10.53 16.64
N TRP A 38 4.08 -9.47 16.04
CA TRP A 38 4.35 -9.35 14.60
C TRP A 38 5.77 -9.78 14.22
N SER A 39 6.52 -10.41 15.14
CA SER A 39 7.87 -10.92 14.87
C SER A 39 7.86 -12.33 14.26
N LEU A 40 8.98 -12.71 13.64
CA LEU A 40 9.15 -14.03 13.02
C LEU A 40 9.08 -15.20 14.02
N SER A 41 9.31 -14.98 15.31
CA SER A 41 9.11 -16.04 16.32
C SER A 41 7.64 -16.41 16.51
N ASN A 42 6.71 -15.56 16.04
CA ASN A 42 5.27 -15.82 16.08
C ASN A 42 4.70 -16.21 14.70
N LEU A 43 5.55 -16.51 13.71
CA LEU A 43 5.14 -16.71 12.31
C LEU A 43 4.07 -17.79 12.15
N SER A 44 4.21 -18.94 12.83
CA SER A 44 3.22 -20.03 12.76
C SER A 44 1.82 -19.56 13.14
N TYR A 45 1.68 -18.80 14.23
CA TYR A 45 0.40 -18.23 14.64
C TYR A 45 -0.14 -17.24 13.60
N LEU A 46 0.71 -16.36 13.08
CA LEU A 46 0.28 -15.37 12.08
C LEU A 46 -0.24 -16.04 10.80
N VAL A 47 0.42 -17.11 10.35
CA VAL A 47 0.00 -17.90 9.17
C VAL A 47 -1.29 -18.67 9.45
N GLU A 48 -1.37 -19.38 10.58
CA GLU A 48 -2.56 -20.17 10.96
C GLU A 48 -3.83 -19.30 11.08
N ASN A 49 -3.67 -18.03 11.48
CA ASN A 49 -4.77 -17.07 11.60
C ASN A 49 -5.01 -16.24 10.32
N ASN A 50 -4.38 -16.61 9.20
CA ASN A 50 -4.46 -15.90 7.92
C ASN A 50 -4.13 -14.40 8.05
N LEU A 51 -3.21 -14.04 8.94
CA LEU A 51 -2.73 -12.66 9.08
C LEU A 51 -1.62 -12.37 8.06
N VAL A 52 -0.81 -13.36 7.74
CA VAL A 52 0.27 -13.32 6.76
C VAL A 52 0.39 -14.68 6.05
N ASP A 53 1.17 -14.77 4.98
CA ASP A 53 1.62 -16.05 4.40
C ASP A 53 3.04 -16.43 4.88
N GLU A 54 3.54 -17.59 4.44
CA GLU A 54 4.85 -18.11 4.83
C GLU A 54 6.04 -17.22 4.44
N ASN A 55 5.85 -16.26 3.54
CA ASN A 55 6.91 -15.38 3.06
C ASN A 55 7.00 -14.05 3.85
N TYR A 56 6.22 -13.89 4.91
CA TYR A 56 6.26 -12.71 5.78
C TYR A 56 7.70 -12.38 6.24
N LEU A 57 8.12 -11.14 5.97
CA LEU A 57 9.45 -10.59 6.22
C LEU A 57 10.61 -11.38 5.60
N GLN A 58 10.34 -12.22 4.60
CA GLN A 58 11.38 -12.95 3.88
C GLN A 58 12.41 -11.97 3.28
N GLY A 59 13.68 -12.21 3.57
CA GLY A 59 14.78 -11.36 3.09
C GLY A 59 14.93 -10.01 3.82
N ILE A 60 14.17 -9.77 4.89
CA ILE A 60 14.30 -8.56 5.73
C ILE A 60 15.06 -8.91 7.02
N ASN A 61 16.17 -8.23 7.28
CA ASN A 61 16.92 -8.41 8.52
C ASN A 61 16.53 -7.32 9.53
N LEU A 62 15.60 -7.64 10.44
CA LEU A 62 15.12 -6.70 11.46
C LEU A 62 16.20 -6.26 12.47
N ASN A 63 17.31 -7.01 12.60
CA ASN A 63 18.43 -6.64 13.48
C ASN A 63 19.45 -5.72 12.80
N ALA A 64 19.41 -5.62 11.48
CA ALA A 64 20.23 -4.70 10.68
C ALA A 64 19.39 -4.16 9.51
N PRO A 65 18.29 -3.43 9.79
CA PRO A 65 17.39 -2.97 8.76
C PRO A 65 18.03 -1.87 7.91
N SER A 66 17.62 -1.77 6.65
CA SER A 66 18.11 -0.73 5.74
C SER A 66 17.12 0.43 5.62
N ALA A 67 17.48 1.43 4.83
CA ALA A 67 16.58 2.51 4.42
C ALA A 67 15.68 2.13 3.22
N LEU A 68 15.78 0.90 2.71
CA LEU A 68 14.93 0.45 1.62
C LEU A 68 13.47 0.37 2.07
N PRO A 69 12.50 0.55 1.16
CA PRO A 69 11.10 0.33 1.45
C PRO A 69 10.83 -1.08 1.98
N ILE A 70 10.00 -1.16 3.03
CA ILE A 70 9.53 -2.44 3.55
C ILE A 70 8.73 -3.17 2.48
N ARG A 71 8.93 -4.48 2.40
CA ARG A 71 8.30 -5.42 1.48
C ARG A 71 8.13 -6.77 2.16
N ASN A 72 7.46 -7.72 1.49
CA ASN A 72 7.10 -9.02 2.10
C ASN A 72 6.29 -8.86 3.38
N ILE A 73 5.38 -7.87 3.41
CA ILE A 73 4.38 -7.72 4.46
C ILE A 73 3.00 -7.90 3.85
N SER A 74 2.03 -8.35 4.65
CA SER A 74 0.65 -8.50 4.20
C SER A 74 -0.12 -7.19 4.38
N TYR A 75 -1.28 -7.08 3.74
CA TYR A 75 -2.19 -5.96 3.96
C TYR A 75 -2.61 -5.85 5.44
N LYS A 76 -2.85 -6.99 6.11
CA LYS A 76 -3.22 -7.00 7.53
C LYS A 76 -2.09 -6.50 8.44
N ALA A 77 -0.86 -6.87 8.14
CA ALA A 77 0.32 -6.35 8.85
C ALA A 77 0.49 -4.84 8.63
N ALA A 78 0.24 -4.35 7.41
CA ALA A 78 0.23 -2.93 7.10
C ALA A 78 -0.83 -2.15 7.89
N LEU A 79 -2.04 -2.71 8.06
CA LEU A 79 -3.08 -2.10 8.88
C LEU A 79 -2.68 -2.06 10.36
N ALA A 80 -2.07 -3.12 10.89
CA ALA A 80 -1.57 -3.14 12.26
C ALA A 80 -0.46 -2.10 12.49
N TYR A 81 0.40 -1.88 11.50
CA TYR A 81 1.39 -0.80 11.53
C TYR A 81 0.73 0.59 11.59
N CYS A 82 -0.33 0.82 10.81
CA CYS A 82 -1.11 2.06 10.85
C CYS A 82 -1.77 2.28 12.22
N GLU A 83 -2.36 1.23 12.80
CA GLU A 83 -2.99 1.27 14.13
C GLU A 83 -1.96 1.61 15.21
N TYR A 84 -0.79 0.96 15.18
CA TYR A 84 0.32 1.25 16.08
C TYR A 84 0.75 2.72 16.01
N LEU A 85 1.02 3.26 14.81
CA LEU A 85 1.40 4.67 14.66
C LEU A 85 0.29 5.62 15.11
N SER A 86 -0.97 5.26 14.87
CA SER A 86 -2.10 6.07 15.31
C SER A 86 -2.16 6.18 16.83
N LYS A 87 -1.94 5.05 17.51
CA LYS A 87 -1.90 4.99 18.97
C LYS A 87 -0.73 5.80 19.55
N GLU A 88 0.45 5.69 18.97
CA GLU A 88 1.66 6.36 19.48
C GLU A 88 1.63 7.88 19.28
N SER A 89 1.07 8.34 18.15
CA SER A 89 1.07 9.76 17.77
C SER A 89 -0.20 10.52 18.20
N GLY A 90 -1.32 9.82 18.40
CA GLY A 90 -2.64 10.41 18.56
C GLY A 90 -3.28 10.91 17.25
N LEU A 91 -2.63 10.73 16.10
CA LEU A 91 -3.19 11.05 14.78
C LEU A 91 -3.80 9.79 14.14
N THR A 92 -4.68 9.96 13.15
CA THR A 92 -5.27 8.80 12.43
C THR A 92 -4.43 8.46 11.20
N TYR A 93 -3.55 7.46 11.34
CA TYR A 93 -2.80 6.86 10.24
C TYR A 93 -3.60 5.73 9.59
N ARG A 94 -3.57 5.67 8.26
CA ARG A 94 -4.18 4.59 7.48
C ARG A 94 -3.48 4.41 6.12
N LEU A 95 -3.88 3.37 5.40
CA LEU A 95 -3.54 3.22 3.98
C LEU A 95 -4.40 4.19 3.14
N PRO A 96 -3.88 4.71 2.02
CA PRO A 96 -4.65 5.57 1.12
C PRO A 96 -5.78 4.78 0.48
N THR A 97 -6.89 5.44 0.16
CA THR A 97 -7.83 4.91 -0.84
C THR A 97 -7.18 4.96 -2.22
N GLU A 98 -7.71 4.17 -3.17
CA GLU A 98 -7.27 4.25 -4.57
C GLU A 98 -7.44 5.67 -5.13
N ALA A 99 -8.55 6.34 -4.80
CA ALA A 99 -8.82 7.71 -5.25
C ALA A 99 -7.81 8.72 -4.70
N GLU A 100 -7.48 8.67 -3.41
CA GLU A 100 -6.44 9.51 -2.79
C GLU A 100 -5.08 9.27 -3.44
N TRP A 101 -4.75 8.00 -3.69
CA TRP A 101 -3.51 7.62 -4.34
C TRP A 101 -3.42 8.20 -5.76
N GLU A 102 -4.50 8.11 -6.55
CA GLU A 102 -4.55 8.66 -7.91
C GLU A 102 -4.48 10.19 -7.94
N VAL A 103 -5.06 10.88 -6.96
CA VAL A 103 -4.91 12.33 -6.80
C VAL A 103 -3.43 12.68 -6.65
N VAL A 104 -2.70 11.97 -5.79
CA VAL A 104 -1.26 12.22 -5.60
C VAL A 104 -0.46 11.86 -6.85
N ALA A 105 -0.70 10.70 -7.47
CA ALA A 105 -0.03 10.28 -8.70
C ALA A 105 -0.20 11.30 -9.83
N ASN A 106 -1.37 11.95 -9.90
CA ASN A 106 -1.62 13.03 -10.84
C ASN A 106 -0.81 14.30 -10.54
N SER A 107 -0.52 14.57 -9.27
CA SER A 107 0.25 15.76 -8.85
C SER A 107 1.77 15.59 -8.93
N THR A 108 2.26 14.37 -9.21
CA THR A 108 3.69 14.03 -9.25
C THR A 108 4.14 13.46 -10.59
N GLN A 109 3.44 13.77 -11.68
CA GLN A 109 3.71 13.18 -13.01
C GLN A 109 5.13 13.50 -13.51
N GLU A 110 5.64 14.68 -13.18
CA GLU A 110 6.97 15.15 -13.54
C GLU A 110 8.11 14.32 -12.92
N LYS A 111 7.82 13.53 -11.86
CA LYS A 111 8.80 12.66 -11.21
C LYS A 111 9.06 11.35 -11.96
N GLY A 112 8.20 11.01 -12.93
CA GLY A 112 8.35 9.82 -13.75
C GLY A 112 8.17 8.50 -12.99
N TYR A 113 8.55 7.40 -13.65
CA TYR A 113 8.42 6.03 -13.15
C TYR A 113 9.75 5.55 -12.55
N SER A 114 9.74 5.09 -11.29
CA SER A 114 10.93 4.57 -10.62
C SER A 114 11.16 3.09 -10.93
N THR A 115 12.34 2.75 -11.46
CA THR A 115 12.80 1.36 -11.66
C THR A 115 13.78 0.91 -10.57
N SER A 116 13.74 1.54 -9.40
CA SER A 116 14.65 1.26 -8.28
C SER A 116 13.92 1.31 -6.94
N LEU A 117 14.39 0.51 -5.99
CA LEU A 117 13.99 0.60 -4.57
C LEU A 117 14.68 1.74 -3.83
N LEU A 118 15.79 2.25 -4.37
CA LEU A 118 16.51 3.36 -3.78
C LEU A 118 15.74 4.65 -4.04
N THR A 119 15.16 5.21 -2.98
CA THR A 119 14.65 6.57 -2.99
C THR A 119 15.79 7.52 -2.65
N LEU A 120 16.32 8.23 -3.66
CA LEU A 120 17.30 9.31 -3.47
C LEU A 120 16.72 10.53 -2.73
N SER A 121 15.42 10.48 -2.38
CA SER A 121 14.66 11.56 -1.77
C SER A 121 14.73 11.53 -0.24
N LEU A 122 15.94 11.63 0.32
CA LEU A 122 16.13 11.94 1.74
C LEU A 122 15.83 13.43 2.07
N LEU A 123 15.44 14.24 1.09
CA LEU A 123 15.39 15.71 1.19
C LEU A 123 14.19 16.38 0.48
N THR A 124 13.14 15.66 0.07
CA THR A 124 11.98 16.32 -0.58
C THR A 124 10.70 16.18 0.24
N ASP A 125 10.01 17.31 0.43
CA ASP A 125 8.72 17.39 1.12
C ASP A 125 7.54 16.91 0.26
N THR A 126 7.81 16.30 -0.90
CA THR A 126 6.78 15.90 -1.86
C THR A 126 6.88 14.41 -2.17
N PRO A 127 5.76 13.70 -2.36
CA PRO A 127 5.76 12.26 -2.63
C PRO A 127 6.67 11.86 -3.79
N SER A 128 7.67 11.03 -3.51
CA SER A 128 8.61 10.50 -4.51
C SER A 128 8.30 9.05 -4.85
N SER A 129 8.63 8.61 -6.06
CA SER A 129 8.41 7.22 -6.52
C SER A 129 6.97 6.73 -6.32
N VAL A 130 5.98 7.57 -6.60
CA VAL A 130 4.56 7.17 -6.58
C VAL A 130 4.28 6.20 -7.72
N MET A 131 4.81 6.47 -8.92
CA MET A 131 4.83 5.50 -10.01
C MET A 131 6.13 4.68 -9.95
N GLY A 132 6.03 3.35 -9.92
CA GLY A 132 7.15 2.42 -9.80
C GLY A 132 7.65 2.25 -8.37
N GLY A 133 8.90 1.79 -8.20
CA GLY A 133 9.40 1.38 -6.89
C GLY A 133 8.72 0.08 -6.44
N LEU A 134 7.70 0.15 -5.59
CA LEU A 134 6.90 -1.00 -5.19
C LEU A 134 5.43 -0.70 -5.47
N TRP A 135 4.64 -1.74 -5.74
CA TRP A 135 3.20 -1.62 -5.66
C TRP A 135 2.80 -1.18 -4.25
N GLU A 136 1.83 -0.29 -4.13
CA GLU A 136 1.41 0.24 -2.84
C GLU A 136 0.02 -0.29 -2.47
N TYR A 137 -0.11 -0.85 -1.26
CA TYR A 137 -1.42 -1.20 -0.71
C TYR A 137 -2.33 0.02 -0.57
N THR A 138 -3.60 -0.15 -0.96
CA THR A 138 -4.67 0.83 -0.72
C THR A 138 -5.72 0.26 0.23
N SER A 139 -6.57 1.10 0.81
CA SER A 139 -7.73 0.69 1.60
C SER A 139 -8.97 0.37 0.75
N THR A 140 -8.81 0.21 -0.57
CA THR A 140 -9.91 -0.02 -1.52
C THR A 140 -10.03 -1.50 -1.86
N TYR A 141 -11.24 -2.04 -1.72
CA TYR A 141 -11.52 -3.41 -2.10
C TYR A 141 -11.64 -3.55 -3.61
N TYR A 142 -11.12 -4.64 -4.14
CA TYR A 142 -11.36 -5.00 -5.53
C TYR A 142 -12.65 -5.81 -5.64
N LEU A 143 -13.63 -5.27 -6.36
CA LEU A 143 -14.85 -5.95 -6.76
C LEU A 143 -15.00 -5.85 -8.28
N PRO A 144 -15.19 -6.98 -8.99
CA PRO A 144 -15.50 -6.96 -10.41
C PRO A 144 -16.69 -6.04 -10.71
N PHE A 145 -16.57 -5.22 -11.75
CA PHE A 145 -17.61 -4.30 -12.22
C PHE A 145 -18.07 -3.22 -11.21
N SER A 146 -17.39 -3.05 -10.08
CA SER A 146 -17.73 -2.00 -9.08
C SER A 146 -17.80 -0.58 -9.66
N ARG A 147 -17.06 -0.31 -10.73
CA ARG A 147 -17.05 0.98 -11.46
C ARG A 147 -18.21 1.15 -12.44
N LEU A 148 -18.91 0.06 -12.78
CA LEU A 148 -20.13 0.08 -13.61
C LEU A 148 -21.41 0.11 -12.76
N SER A 149 -21.28 -0.04 -11.44
CA SER A 149 -22.36 0.04 -10.45
C SER A 149 -22.18 1.26 -9.54
N ASP A 150 -23.01 1.38 -8.50
CA ASP A 150 -22.74 2.31 -7.41
C ASP A 150 -21.44 1.89 -6.70
N TYR A 151 -20.36 2.62 -6.98
CA TYR A 151 -19.03 2.32 -6.47
C TYR A 151 -18.95 2.45 -4.95
N ASN A 152 -19.59 3.46 -4.37
CA ASN A 152 -19.55 3.69 -2.92
C ASN A 152 -20.31 2.58 -2.19
N GLU A 153 -21.46 2.18 -2.70
CA GLU A 153 -22.23 1.07 -2.16
C GLU A 153 -21.47 -0.25 -2.32
N ALA A 154 -20.80 -0.48 -3.47
CA ALA A 154 -19.97 -1.66 -3.67
C ALA A 154 -18.83 -1.73 -2.65
N GLN A 155 -18.14 -0.62 -2.37
CA GLN A 155 -17.09 -0.57 -1.34
C GLN A 155 -17.66 -0.80 0.07
N ARG A 156 -18.84 -0.26 0.37
CA ARG A 156 -19.54 -0.48 1.66
C ARG A 156 -19.85 -1.96 1.87
N ILE A 157 -20.43 -2.60 0.86
CA ILE A 157 -20.75 -4.04 0.85
C ILE A 157 -19.44 -4.86 0.95
N ALA A 158 -18.40 -4.51 0.21
CA ALA A 158 -17.13 -5.23 0.26
C ALA A 158 -16.54 -5.27 1.67
N LYS A 159 -16.60 -4.13 2.38
CA LYS A 159 -16.18 -4.02 3.77
C LYS A 159 -17.04 -4.87 4.71
N GLU A 160 -18.37 -4.80 4.55
CA GLU A 160 -19.34 -5.53 5.37
C GLU A 160 -19.15 -7.05 5.25
N TYR A 161 -18.97 -7.55 4.02
CA TYR A 161 -18.73 -8.96 3.73
C TYR A 161 -17.26 -9.38 3.83
N LYS A 162 -16.37 -8.49 4.28
CA LYS A 162 -14.94 -8.74 4.49
C LYS A 162 -14.26 -9.34 3.25
N VAL A 163 -14.49 -8.73 2.09
CA VAL A 163 -13.86 -9.12 0.82
C VAL A 163 -12.34 -9.16 0.99
N ASP A 164 -11.73 -10.23 0.52
CA ASP A 164 -10.30 -10.47 0.71
C ASP A 164 -9.42 -9.81 -0.38
N ASP A 165 -10.01 -9.44 -1.51
CA ASP A 165 -9.29 -8.80 -2.60
C ASP A 165 -9.14 -7.29 -2.38
N ILE A 166 -7.89 -6.82 -2.38
CA ILE A 166 -7.50 -5.42 -2.18
C ILE A 166 -6.79 -4.89 -3.43
N VAL A 167 -7.08 -3.64 -3.76
CA VAL A 167 -6.41 -2.90 -4.84
C VAL A 167 -5.01 -2.47 -4.39
N ILE A 168 -4.02 -2.73 -5.24
CA ILE A 168 -2.67 -2.17 -5.16
C ILE A 168 -2.41 -1.26 -6.38
N LYS A 169 -1.62 -0.19 -6.20
CA LYS A 169 -1.38 0.83 -7.24
C LYS A 169 0.11 1.07 -7.49
N GLY A 170 0.43 1.74 -8.60
CA GLY A 170 1.77 2.31 -8.86
C GLY A 170 2.72 1.48 -9.71
N GLY A 171 2.59 0.16 -9.72
CA GLY A 171 3.61 -0.69 -10.35
C GLY A 171 4.84 -0.85 -9.47
N SER A 172 5.70 -1.80 -9.83
CA SER A 172 6.97 -2.03 -9.13
C SER A 172 8.17 -1.82 -10.05
N TYR A 173 9.37 -1.89 -9.49
CA TYR A 173 10.63 -1.72 -10.20
C TYR A 173 10.89 -2.80 -11.28
N ILE A 174 10.15 -3.92 -11.26
CA ILE A 174 10.20 -4.95 -12.31
C ILE A 174 9.25 -4.67 -13.49
N ASN A 175 8.34 -3.69 -13.36
CA ASN A 175 7.46 -3.25 -14.46
C ASN A 175 8.06 -2.04 -15.20
N THR A 176 7.46 -1.65 -16.32
CA THR A 176 7.88 -0.48 -17.12
C THR A 176 6.75 0.55 -17.24
N SER A 177 7.11 1.83 -17.43
CA SER A 177 6.17 2.94 -17.63
C SER A 177 5.33 2.81 -18.90
N SER A 178 5.76 1.99 -19.86
CA SER A 178 4.99 1.66 -21.07
C SER A 178 3.84 0.68 -20.81
N VAL A 179 3.90 -0.06 -19.69
CA VAL A 179 2.94 -1.12 -19.36
C VAL A 179 2.01 -0.70 -18.23
N ILE A 180 2.51 0.05 -17.24
CA ILE A 180 1.72 0.48 -16.07
C ILE A 180 1.39 1.97 -16.18
N LYS A 181 0.10 2.26 -16.16
CA LYS A 181 -0.50 3.59 -16.07
C LYS A 181 -1.03 3.84 -14.65
N LYS A 182 -1.31 5.10 -14.32
CA LYS A 182 -1.83 5.49 -13.00
C LYS A 182 -3.21 4.89 -12.71
N GLU A 183 -4.01 4.66 -13.74
CA GLU A 183 -5.36 4.07 -13.64
C GLU A 183 -5.32 2.55 -13.45
N ASP A 184 -4.18 1.90 -13.76
CA ASP A 184 -4.07 0.45 -13.65
C ASP A 184 -4.16 0.02 -12.18
N VAL A 185 -4.76 -1.15 -11.97
CA VAL A 185 -4.95 -1.76 -10.66
C VAL A 185 -4.31 -3.14 -10.65
N GLY A 186 -3.47 -3.39 -9.65
CA GLY A 186 -3.18 -4.75 -9.24
C GLY A 186 -4.18 -5.21 -8.19
N VAL A 187 -4.27 -6.52 -7.99
CA VAL A 187 -5.14 -7.12 -6.98
C VAL A 187 -4.34 -8.15 -6.19
N THR A 188 -4.52 -8.16 -4.88
CA THR A 188 -3.90 -9.15 -3.99
C THR A 188 -4.84 -9.50 -2.84
N LYS A 189 -4.58 -10.63 -2.19
CA LYS A 189 -5.31 -11.09 -1.00
C LYS A 189 -4.78 -10.39 0.25
N GLN A 190 -5.62 -10.21 1.27
CA GLN A 190 -5.20 -9.46 2.46
C GLN A 190 -4.07 -10.14 3.26
N TYR A 191 -3.97 -11.46 3.21
CA TYR A 191 -2.94 -12.23 3.91
C TYR A 191 -1.66 -12.42 3.07
N GLN A 192 -1.75 -12.29 1.75
CA GLN A 192 -0.66 -12.60 0.84
C GLN A 192 0.42 -11.51 0.91
N THR A 193 1.68 -11.94 0.93
CA THR A 193 2.85 -11.06 0.93
C THR A 193 3.53 -11.09 -0.45
N SER A 194 4.37 -10.09 -0.72
CA SER A 194 5.10 -10.01 -1.98
C SER A 194 6.36 -9.15 -1.82
N PRO A 195 7.48 -9.51 -2.49
CA PRO A 195 8.68 -8.69 -2.50
C PRO A 195 8.50 -7.43 -3.36
N TYR A 196 7.40 -7.34 -4.11
CA TYR A 196 7.10 -6.23 -5.02
C TYR A 196 5.99 -5.31 -4.51
N VAL A 197 5.54 -5.49 -3.27
CA VAL A 197 4.49 -4.67 -2.63
C VAL A 197 5.03 -4.07 -1.34
N GLY A 198 4.82 -2.77 -1.17
CA GLY A 198 5.17 -1.99 0.02
C GLY A 198 3.99 -1.16 0.49
N ILE A 199 4.25 -0.24 1.42
CA ILE A 199 3.22 0.63 2.01
C ILE A 199 3.65 2.08 2.03
N ARG A 200 2.65 2.93 1.86
CA ARG A 200 2.74 4.36 2.07
C ARG A 200 1.50 4.80 2.83
N LEU A 201 1.69 5.66 3.82
CA LEU A 201 0.62 6.02 4.72
C LEU A 201 0.02 7.38 4.38
N VAL A 202 -1.22 7.55 4.81
CA VAL A 202 -1.88 8.85 4.88
C VAL A 202 -2.29 9.16 6.30
N VAL A 203 -2.38 10.45 6.59
CA VAL A 203 -2.89 10.97 7.86
C VAL A 203 -4.12 11.82 7.58
N GLU A 204 -5.18 11.60 8.34
CA GLU A 204 -6.39 12.43 8.27
C GLU A 204 -6.11 13.82 8.86
N LYS A 205 -6.62 14.86 8.19
CA LYS A 205 -6.49 16.27 8.62
C LYS A 205 -7.72 16.76 9.37
#